data_AF-W1XLR9-F1
#
_entry.id   AF-W1XLR9-F1
#
_cell.length_a   1.000
_cell.length_b   1.000
_cell.length_c   1.000
_cell.angle_alpha   90.00
_cell.angle_beta   90.00
_cell.angle_gamma   90.00
#
_symmetry.space_group_name_H-M   'P 1'
#
loop_
_entity.id
_entity.type
_entity.pdbx_description
1 polymer ?
#
loop_
_entity_poly.entity_id
_entity_poly.type
_entity_poly.pdbx_seq_one_letter_code
_entity_poly.pdbx_strand_id
1 'polypeptide(L)' 'DFALFINMGETNDPYGRYEEMRNLCVSQIHNYGEHIQHVLSYQDVESVYKSGKIGALMSIEEGGVLGGDLNKLKQAYQ' A
#
# COMPACT_ATOMS: atom_id res chain seq x y z
N ASP A 1 -1.38 10.17 -1.96
CA ASP A 1 -1.40 8.73 -1.67
C ASP A 1 -0.39 8.03 -2.57
N PHE A 2 -0.11 6.75 -2.32
CA PHE A 2 0.77 5.90 -3.10
C PHE A 2 -0.05 4.73 -3.64
N ALA A 3 -0.33 4.76 -4.94
CA ALA A 3 -1.14 3.74 -5.60
C ALA A 3 -0.29 2.58 -6.11
N LEU A 4 -0.69 1.35 -5.78
CA LEU A 4 -0.06 0.13 -6.24
C LEU A 4 -0.76 -0.34 -7.52
N PHE A 5 -0.12 -0.11 -8.66
CA PHE A 5 -0.60 -0.52 -9.98
C PHE A 5 0.10 -1.80 -10.45
N ILE A 6 -0.69 -2.78 -10.91
CA ILE A 6 -0.19 -4.02 -11.50
C ILE A 6 -0.65 -4.12 -12.95
N ASN A 7 0.30 -4.19 -13.88
CA ASN A 7 -0.01 -4.52 -15.27
C ASN A 7 -0.31 -6.03 -15.40
N MET A 8 -1.60 -6.35 -15.53
CA MET A 8 -2.10 -7.74 -15.66
C MET A 8 -1.57 -8.47 -16.91
N GLY A 9 -1.07 -7.75 -17.92
CA GLY A 9 -0.49 -8.33 -19.14
C GLY A 9 0.98 -8.74 -19.00
N GLU A 10 1.66 -8.35 -17.93
CA GLU A 10 3.11 -8.56 -17.72
C GLU A 10 3.42 -9.60 -16.64
N THR A 11 2.42 -10.11 -15.93
CA THR A 11 2.58 -11.11 -14.87
C THR A 11 1.50 -12.19 -14.95
N ASN A 12 1.91 -13.44 -14.68
CA ASN A 12 0.98 -14.56 -14.55
C ASN A 12 0.40 -14.68 -13.13
N ASP A 13 0.96 -13.96 -12.15
CA ASP A 13 0.45 -13.87 -10.78
C ASP A 13 0.32 -12.40 -10.36
N PRO A 14 -0.80 -11.75 -10.70
CA PRO A 14 -1.03 -10.36 -10.36
C PRO A 14 -1.10 -10.09 -8.86
N TYR A 15 -1.69 -11.03 -8.10
CA TYR A 15 -1.85 -10.82 -6.66
C TYR A 15 -0.51 -10.98 -5.92
N GLY A 16 0.29 -11.99 -6.28
CA GLY A 16 1.65 -12.11 -5.76
C GLY A 16 2.51 -10.89 -6.10
N ARG A 17 2.38 -10.36 -7.33
CA ARG A 17 3.08 -9.12 -7.71
C ARG A 17 2.64 -7.91 -6.87
N TYR A 18 1.35 -7.80 -6.58
CA TYR A 18 0.82 -6.81 -5.64
C TYR A 18 1.42 -6.96 -4.24
N GLU A 19 1.49 -8.18 -3.71
CA GLU A 19 2.07 -8.44 -2.39
C GLU A 19 3.56 -8.06 -2.34
N GLU A 20 4.33 -8.37 -3.39
CA GLU A 20 5.73 -7.93 -3.51
C GLU A 20 5.87 -6.41 -3.43
N MET A 21 5.04 -5.67 -4.19
CA MET A 21 5.07 -4.21 -4.20
C MET A 21 4.63 -3.62 -2.86
N ARG A 22 3.58 -4.16 -2.24
CA ARG A 22 3.13 -3.78 -0.90
C ARG A 22 4.25 -3.99 0.12
N ASN A 23 4.87 -5.17 0.13
CA ASN A 23 5.94 -5.51 1.06
C ASN A 23 7.17 -4.61 0.87
N LEU A 24 7.51 -4.30 -0.38
CA LEU A 24 8.57 -3.34 -0.69
C LEU A 24 8.22 -1.96 -0.13
N CYS A 25 7.03 -1.41 -0.40
CA CYS A 25 6.60 -0.12 0.12
C CYS A 25 6.63 -0.07 1.65
N VAL A 26 6.09 -1.08 2.33
CA VAL A 26 6.13 -1.19 3.80
C VAL A 26 7.57 -1.22 4.32
N SER A 27 8.48 -1.96 3.65
CA SER A 27 9.90 -1.97 4.04
C SER A 27 10.56 -0.59 3.89
N GLN A 28 10.21 0.17 2.84
CA GLN A 28 10.75 1.52 2.64
C GLN A 28 10.21 2.50 3.69
N ILE A 29 8.92 2.41 4.04
CA ILE A 29 8.34 3.22 5.12
C ILE A 29 9.06 2.94 6.44
N HIS A 30 9.38 1.67 6.73
CA HIS A 30 10.14 1.30 7.92
C HIS A 30 11.57 1.85 7.88
N ASN A 31 12.30 1.63 6.79
CA ASN A 31 13.71 2.06 6.64
C ASN A 31 13.88 3.58 6.73
N TYR A 32 12.87 4.34 6.32
CA TYR A 32 12.87 5.80 6.35
C TYR A 32 11.87 6.36 7.37
N GLY A 33 11.62 5.64 8.47
CA GLY A 33 10.62 6.01 9.48
C GLY A 33 10.81 7.40 10.13
N GLU A 34 12.03 7.94 10.09
CA GLU A 34 12.31 9.33 10.50
C GLU A 34 11.67 10.37 9.55
N HIS A 35 11.48 10.01 8.29
CA HIS A 35 10.98 10.89 7.23
C HIS A 35 9.56 10.52 6.75
N ILE A 36 9.19 9.25 6.84
CA ILE A 36 7.94 8.71 6.29
C ILE A 36 7.14 8.05 7.41
N GLN A 37 5.83 8.28 7.44
CA GLN A 37 4.91 7.60 8.35
C GLN A 37 3.82 6.90 7.56
N HIS A 38 3.54 5.64 7.92
CA HIS A 38 2.42 4.90 7.35
C HIS A 38 1.09 5.50 7.83
N VAL A 39 0.18 5.77 6.90
CA VAL A 39 -1.15 6.28 7.19
C VAL A 39 -2.17 5.16 6.98
N LEU A 40 -2.73 4.66 8.08
CA LEU A 40 -3.77 3.62 8.11
C LEU A 40 -5.12 4.16 8.58
N SER A 41 -5.12 5.36 9.15
CA SER A 41 -6.27 6.01 9.75
C SER A 41 -6.23 7.52 9.58
N TYR A 42 -7.35 8.17 9.86
CA TYR A 42 -7.41 9.63 9.92
C TYR A 42 -6.50 10.20 11.02
N GLN A 43 -6.38 9.50 12.15
CA GLN A 43 -5.49 9.92 13.24
C GLN A 43 -4.01 9.93 12.80
N ASP A 44 -3.62 9.02 11.91
CA ASP A 44 -2.28 9.04 11.33
C ASP A 44 -2.07 10.28 10.44
N VAL A 45 -3.09 10.69 9.69
CA VAL A 45 -3.05 11.93 8.89
C VAL A 45 -2.79 13.13 9.80
N GLU A 46 -3.50 13.24 10.93
CA GLU A 46 -3.27 14.32 11.90
C GLU A 46 -1.86 14.28 12.49
N SER A 47 -1.33 13.08 12.78
CA SER A 47 0.03 12.89 13.28
C SER A 47 1.11 13.27 12.26
N VAL A 48 0.89 12.94 10.98
CA VAL A 48 1.75 13.35 9.86
C VAL A 48 1.84 14.87 9.78
N TYR A 49 0.70 15.58 9.83
CA TYR A 49 0.68 17.03 9.82
C TYR A 49 1.45 17.65 11.01
N LYS A 50 1.34 17.06 12.20
CA LYS A 50 2.05 17.54 13.40
C LYS A 50 3.56 17.27 13.35
N SER A 51 3.96 16.12 12.83
CA SER A 51 5.36 15.69 12.78
C SER A 51 6.13 16.29 11.60
N GLY A 52 5.43 16.75 10.55
CA GLY A 52 6.05 17.23 9.31
C GLY A 52 6.63 16.11 8.44
N LYS A 53 6.32 14.84 8.76
CA LYS A 53 6.74 13.69 7.96
C LYS A 53 5.96 13.62 6.64
N ILE A 54 6.45 12.80 5.71
CA ILE A 54 5.70 12.40 4.52
C ILE A 54 4.71 11.30 4.93
N GLY A 55 3.41 11.54 4.75
CA GLY A 55 2.38 10.54 4.99
C GLY A 55 2.23 9.58 3.82
N ALA A 56 2.43 8.29 4.06
CA ALA A 56 2.25 7.22 3.10
C ALA A 56 0.90 6.52 3.31
N LEU A 57 -0.13 6.98 2.60
CA LEU A 57 -1.42 6.27 2.46
C LEU A 57 -1.35 5.38 1.22
N MET A 58 -1.47 4.06 1.38
CA MET A 58 -1.44 3.13 0.25
C MET A 58 -2.83 2.88 -0.33
N SER A 59 -2.92 2.80 -1.65
CA SER A 59 -4.13 2.45 -2.40
C SER A 59 -3.84 1.34 -3.41
N ILE A 60 -4.86 0.62 -3.85
CA ILE A 60 -4.77 -0.34 -4.96
C ILE A 60 -5.33 0.35 -6.19
N GLU A 61 -4.53 0.47 -7.24
CA GLU A 61 -5.00 0.96 -8.53
C GLU A 61 -5.50 -0.22 -9.36
N GLU A 62 -6.76 -0.12 -9.79
CA GLU A 62 -7.52 -1.18 -10.47
C GLU A 62 -7.78 -2.45 -9.63
N GLY A 63 -9.06 -2.71 -9.35
CA GLY A 63 -9.48 -3.88 -8.55
C GLY A 63 -9.28 -5.25 -9.22
N GLY A 64 -8.85 -5.29 -10.48
CA GLY A 64 -8.63 -6.53 -11.23
C GLY A 64 -7.63 -7.47 -10.55
N VAL A 65 -6.65 -6.91 -9.84
CA VAL A 65 -5.65 -7.67 -9.08
C VAL A 65 -6.25 -8.56 -7.99
N LEU A 66 -7.42 -8.19 -7.46
CA LEU A 66 -8.13 -8.96 -6.44
C LEU A 66 -8.89 -10.14 -7.05
N GLY A 67 -9.08 -10.18 -8.36
CA GLY A 67 -9.70 -11.32 -9.06
C GLY A 67 -11.12 -11.67 -8.61
N GLY A 68 -11.86 -10.72 -8.04
CA GLY A 68 -13.19 -10.97 -7.47
C GLY A 68 -13.19 -11.77 -6.15
N ASP A 69 -12.03 -11.96 -5.52
CA ASP A 69 -11.88 -12.72 -4.28
C ASP A 69 -11.90 -11.78 -3.06
N LEU A 70 -12.92 -11.94 -2.21
CA LEU A 70 -13.05 -11.17 -0.97
C LEU A 70 -11.97 -11.49 0.06
N ASN A 71 -11.35 -12.67 0.02
CA ASN A 71 -10.25 -13.00 0.93
C ASN A 71 -9.00 -12.20 0.58
N LYS A 72 -8.71 -12.03 -0.72
CA LYS A 72 -7.63 -11.15 -1.21
C LYS A 72 -7.85 -9.70 -0.82
N LEU A 73 -9.09 -9.22 -0.87
CA LEU A 73 -9.45 -7.88 -0.40
C LEU A 73 -9.25 -7.73 1.11
N LYS A 74 -9.67 -8.72 1.91
CA LYS A 74 -9.46 -8.71 3.37
C LYS A 74 -7.98 -8.76 3.74
N GLN A 75 -7.20 -9.57 3.05
CA GLN A 75 -5.75 -9.66 3.23
C GLN A 75 -5.05 -8.35 2.86
N ALA A 76 -5.51 -7.68 1.79
CA ALA A 76 -4.99 -6.38 1.39
C ALA A 76 -5.27 -5.26 2.41
N TYR A 77 -6.39 -5.35 3.14
CA TYR A 77 -6.77 -4.40 4.18
C TYR A 77 -6.01 -4.60 5.50
N GLN A 78 -5.57 -5.83 5.79
CA GLN A 78 -4.72 -6.13 6.96
C GLN A 78 -3.33 -5.52 6.81
#